data_AF-A0AAV6YRV5-F1
#
_entry.id   AF-A0AAV6YRV5-F1
#
_cell.length_a   1.000
_cell.length_b   1.000
_cell.length_c   1.000
_cell.angle_alpha   90.00
_cell.angle_beta   90.00
_cell.angle_gamma   90.00
#
_symmetry.space_group_name_H-M   'P 1'
#
loop_
_entity.id
_entity.type
_entity.pdbx_description
1 polymer ?
#
loop_
_entity_poly.entity_id
_entity_poly.type
_entity_poly.pdbx_seq_one_letter_code
_entity_poly.pdbx_strand_id
1 'polypeptide(L)'
;WIEKVIGWLSKVFLQDGTTTTPESSSTLKRWRCHVQRFFYRLYASMRIDELFSIIRDFPDSKPAIEDLKFCLERTNQRQQLLSCLKMALETRLLHPGVNTSDIITLYISAIKALRELDPSMVILEVACEPIRKYLR
;
A
#
# COMPACT_ATOMS: atom_id res chain seq x y z
N TRP A 1 14.19 7.04 9.21
CA TRP A 1 14.56 5.74 9.83
C TRP A 1 15.49 4.91 8.95
N ILE A 2 15.20 4.71 7.64
CA ILE A 2 16.08 3.97 6.71
C ILE A 2 17.55 4.44 6.76
N GLU A 3 17.81 5.75 6.81
CA GLU A 3 19.18 6.28 7.00
C GLU A 3 19.91 5.72 8.21
N LYS A 4 19.20 5.55 9.33
CA LYS A 4 19.79 5.01 10.55
C LYS A 4 20.16 3.53 10.36
N VAL A 5 19.34 2.77 9.64
CA VAL A 5 19.63 1.36 9.29
C VAL A 5 20.83 1.28 8.36
N ILE A 6 20.92 2.13 7.33
CA ILE A 6 22.08 2.17 6.43
C ILE A 6 23.35 2.60 7.18
N GLY A 7 23.25 3.60 8.07
CA GLY A 7 24.35 4.01 8.93
C GLY A 7 24.82 2.88 9.87
N TRP A 8 23.88 2.12 10.44
CA TRP A 8 24.21 0.94 11.23
C TRP A 8 24.91 -0.15 10.40
N LEU A 9 24.40 -0.47 9.20
CA LEU A 9 25.04 -1.42 8.28
C LEU A 9 26.46 -0.96 7.93
N SER A 10 26.65 0.34 7.66
CA SER A 10 27.97 0.91 7.41
C SER A 10 28.92 0.66 8.58
N LYS A 11 28.49 0.92 9.81
CA LYS A 11 29.34 0.72 11.01
C LYS A 11 29.71 -0.74 11.22
N VAL A 12 28.76 -1.66 11.03
CA VAL A 12 28.98 -3.10 11.26
C VAL A 12 29.92 -3.69 10.20
N PHE A 13 29.74 -3.32 8.94
CA PHE A 13 30.39 -4.01 7.82
C PHE A 13 31.57 -3.25 7.20
N LEU A 14 31.66 -1.92 7.34
CA LEU A 14 32.71 -1.12 6.72
C LEU A 14 33.80 -0.62 7.68
N GLN A 15 33.60 -0.68 9.01
CA GLN A 15 34.52 -0.25 10.08
C GLN A 15 35.09 1.19 9.93
N ASP A 16 35.27 1.92 11.04
CA ASP A 16 35.66 3.34 11.02
C ASP A 16 37.11 3.63 10.52
N GLY A 17 37.89 2.61 10.12
CA GLY A 17 39.35 2.68 9.98
C GLY A 17 39.92 2.80 8.56
N THR A 18 39.13 2.62 7.49
CA THR A 18 39.64 2.74 6.11
C THR A 18 38.97 3.89 5.39
N THR A 19 39.76 4.86 4.94
CA THR A 19 39.38 5.97 4.03
C THR A 19 38.24 5.58 3.09
N THR A 20 37.20 6.41 3.01
CA THR A 20 36.01 6.24 2.15
C THR A 20 36.41 5.91 0.71
N THR A 21 36.53 4.64 0.37
CA THR A 21 36.86 4.21 -0.99
C THR A 21 35.63 4.35 -1.88
N PRO A 22 35.78 4.63 -3.19
CA PRO A 22 34.65 4.67 -4.12
C PRO A 22 33.81 3.37 -4.11
N GLU A 23 34.43 2.23 -3.81
CA GLU A 23 33.75 0.93 -3.66
C GLU A 23 32.79 0.90 -2.46
N SER A 24 33.20 1.44 -1.31
CA SER A 24 32.34 1.55 -0.12
C SER A 24 31.08 2.39 -0.38
N SER A 25 31.21 3.49 -1.13
CA SER A 25 30.10 4.35 -1.54
C SER A 25 29.10 3.63 -2.46
N SER A 26 29.62 2.81 -3.39
CA SER A 26 28.77 2.01 -4.29
C SER A 26 27.95 0.95 -3.54
N THR A 27 28.57 0.30 -2.54
CA THR A 27 27.92 -0.73 -1.71
C THR A 27 26.82 -0.13 -0.84
N LEU A 28 27.08 1.03 -0.19
CA LEU A 28 26.06 1.73 0.61
C LEU A 28 24.86 2.16 -0.23
N LYS A 29 25.08 2.65 -1.46
CA LYS A 29 23.98 2.97 -2.39
C LYS A 29 23.15 1.74 -2.72
N ARG A 30 23.79 0.58 -2.97
CA ARG A 30 23.08 -0.68 -3.24
C ARG A 30 22.28 -1.14 -2.03
N TRP A 31 22.83 -1.10 -0.83
CA TRP A 31 22.12 -1.45 0.40
C TRP A 31 20.93 -0.52 0.66
N ARG A 32 21.12 0.78 0.47
CA ARG A 32 20.04 1.76 0.55
C ARG A 32 18.89 1.40 -0.38
N CYS A 33 19.18 1.16 -1.65
CA CYS A 33 18.18 0.78 -2.64
C CYS A 33 17.46 -0.51 -2.25
N HIS A 34 18.20 -1.51 -1.78
CA HIS A 34 17.65 -2.80 -1.37
C HIS A 34 16.72 -2.67 -0.15
N VAL A 35 17.17 -2.01 0.92
CA VAL A 35 16.38 -1.77 2.14
C VAL A 35 15.15 -0.93 1.83
N GLN A 36 15.28 0.10 1.00
CA GLN A 36 14.16 0.96 0.63
C GLN A 36 13.09 0.19 -0.16
N ARG A 37 13.50 -0.62 -1.15
CA ARG A 37 12.57 -1.49 -1.89
C ARG A 37 11.90 -2.53 -0.99
N PHE A 38 12.66 -3.13 -0.08
CA PHE A 38 12.14 -4.08 0.89
C PHE A 38 11.08 -3.42 1.79
N PHE A 39 11.39 -2.23 2.32
CA PHE A 39 10.48 -1.44 3.14
C PHE A 39 9.18 -1.10 2.41
N TYR A 40 9.26 -0.58 1.18
CA TYR A 40 8.05 -0.25 0.41
C TYR A 40 7.19 -1.48 0.13
N ARG A 41 7.80 -2.63 -0.18
CA ARG A 41 7.04 -3.86 -0.40
C ARG A 41 6.29 -4.30 0.85
N LEU A 42 6.97 -4.28 2.00
CA LEU A 42 6.37 -4.68 3.26
C LEU A 42 5.25 -3.70 3.67
N TYR A 43 5.52 -2.40 3.60
CA TYR A 43 4.54 -1.37 3.95
C TYR A 43 3.30 -1.42 3.04
N ALA A 44 3.50 -1.57 1.72
CA ALA A 44 2.40 -1.73 0.78
C ALA A 44 1.57 -2.98 1.09
N SER A 45 2.19 -4.13 1.38
CA SER A 45 1.46 -5.33 1.78
C SER A 45 0.60 -5.10 3.02
N MET A 46 1.17 -4.52 4.08
CA MET A 46 0.41 -4.21 5.30
C MET A 46 -0.78 -3.29 5.02
N ARG A 47 -0.57 -2.23 4.23
CA ARG A 47 -1.64 -1.28 3.87
C ARG A 47 -2.69 -1.89 2.95
N ILE A 48 -2.32 -2.82 2.08
CA ILE A 48 -3.26 -3.58 1.25
C ILE A 48 -4.18 -4.43 2.13
N ASP A 49 -3.62 -5.11 3.13
CA ASP A 49 -4.40 -5.97 4.03
C ASP A 49 -5.38 -5.14 4.90
N GLU A 50 -5.00 -3.92 5.25
CA GLU A 50 -5.83 -2.97 6.00
C GLU A 50 -6.78 -2.13 5.11
N LEU A 51 -6.66 -2.23 3.78
CA LEU A 51 -7.25 -1.26 2.84
C LEU A 51 -8.77 -1.12 2.97
N PHE A 52 -9.48 -2.20 3.28
CA PHE A 52 -10.93 -2.13 3.53
C PHE A 52 -11.26 -1.20 4.69
N SER A 53 -10.53 -1.30 5.80
CA SER A 53 -10.74 -0.46 6.98
C SER A 53 -10.31 0.97 6.69
N ILE A 54 -9.19 1.16 5.97
CA ILE A 54 -8.75 2.48 5.50
C ILE A 54 -9.85 3.14 4.66
N ILE A 55 -10.46 2.43 3.70
CA ILE A 55 -11.54 2.96 2.86
C ILE A 55 -12.77 3.34 3.70
N ARG A 56 -13.14 2.50 4.68
CA ARG A 56 -14.27 2.78 5.57
C ARG A 56 -14.09 4.09 6.33
N ASP A 57 -12.86 4.37 6.77
CA ASP A 57 -12.53 5.51 7.62
C ASP A 57 -12.16 6.77 6.78
N PHE A 58 -12.37 6.74 5.45
CA PHE A 58 -12.14 7.90 4.57
C PHE A 58 -13.25 8.96 4.77
N PRO A 59 -12.93 10.28 4.90
CA PRO A 59 -11.70 10.96 4.45
C PRO A 59 -10.57 11.06 5.47
N ASP A 60 -10.80 10.72 6.74
CA ASP A 60 -9.79 10.89 7.80
C ASP A 60 -8.55 10.02 7.56
N SER A 61 -8.74 8.89 6.88
CA SER A 61 -7.67 7.96 6.48
C SER A 61 -6.90 8.37 5.21
N LYS A 62 -7.15 9.55 4.61
CA LYS A 62 -6.52 10.00 3.36
C LYS A 62 -4.98 9.86 3.34
N PRO A 63 -4.22 10.22 4.39
CA PRO A 63 -2.77 10.08 4.37
C PRO A 63 -2.30 8.64 4.13
N ALA A 64 -3.04 7.64 4.62
CA ALA A 64 -2.70 6.23 4.40
C ALA A 64 -2.91 5.81 2.93
N ILE A 65 -3.90 6.40 2.24
CA ILE A 65 -4.13 6.20 0.80
C ILE A 65 -2.99 6.82 -0.02
N GLU A 66 -2.55 8.03 0.33
CA GLU A 66 -1.45 8.71 -0.34
C GLU A 66 -0.10 7.97 -0.16
N ASP A 67 0.17 7.48 1.04
CA ASP A 67 1.35 6.64 1.30
C ASP A 67 1.32 5.35 0.48
N LEU A 68 0.15 4.68 0.42
CA LEU A 68 -0.01 3.46 -0.35
C LEU A 68 0.17 3.73 -1.85
N LYS A 69 -0.38 4.83 -2.38
CA LYS A 69 -0.17 5.28 -3.76
C LYS A 69 1.32 5.42 -4.07
N PHE A 70 2.04 6.13 -3.21
CA PHE A 70 3.48 6.34 -3.36
C PHE A 70 4.26 5.01 -3.36
N CYS A 71 3.84 4.04 -2.54
CA CYS A 71 4.45 2.71 -2.50
C CYS A 71 4.11 1.87 -3.73
N LEU A 72 2.89 1.95 -4.27
CA LEU A 72 2.47 1.22 -5.46
C LEU A 72 3.16 1.70 -6.74
N GLU A 73 3.64 2.94 -6.80
CA GLU A 73 4.51 3.42 -7.89
C GLU A 73 5.90 2.77 -7.88
N ARG A 74 6.33 2.28 -6.71
CA ARG A 74 7.67 1.75 -6.45
C ARG A 74 7.67 0.23 -6.24
N THR A 75 6.51 -0.40 -6.36
CA THR A 75 6.28 -1.82 -6.15
C THR A 75 5.36 -2.38 -7.22
N ASN A 76 5.47 -3.67 -7.53
CA ASN A 76 4.59 -4.34 -8.51
C ASN A 76 3.42 -5.04 -7.80
N GLN A 77 2.68 -4.34 -6.93
CA GLN A 77 1.68 -4.94 -6.02
C GLN A 77 0.22 -4.61 -6.35
N ARG A 78 -0.07 -4.01 -7.51
CA ARG A 78 -1.44 -3.71 -7.95
C ARG A 78 -2.34 -4.95 -8.01
N GLN A 79 -1.82 -6.08 -8.51
CA GLN A 79 -2.56 -7.35 -8.58
C GLN A 79 -2.92 -7.87 -7.17
N GLN A 80 -1.97 -7.79 -6.24
CA GLN A 80 -2.19 -8.17 -4.83
C GLN A 80 -3.29 -7.29 -4.22
N LEU A 81 -3.20 -5.97 -4.43
CA LEU A 81 -4.22 -5.04 -3.95
C LEU A 81 -5.62 -5.41 -4.44
N LEU A 82 -5.77 -5.65 -5.74
CA LEU A 82 -7.05 -6.01 -6.34
C LEU A 82 -7.61 -7.30 -5.73
N SER A 83 -6.78 -8.34 -5.61
CA SER A 83 -7.17 -9.62 -5.04
C SER A 83 -7.60 -9.48 -3.58
N CYS A 84 -6.78 -8.83 -2.74
CA CYS A 84 -7.07 -8.66 -1.32
C CYS A 84 -8.31 -7.78 -1.09
N LEU A 85 -8.44 -6.67 -1.80
CA LEU A 85 -9.59 -5.77 -1.64
C LEU A 85 -10.89 -6.44 -2.10
N LYS A 86 -10.87 -7.13 -3.25
CA LYS A 86 -12.04 -7.87 -3.74
C LYS A 86 -12.51 -8.91 -2.73
N MET A 87 -11.57 -9.72 -2.22
CA MET A 87 -11.86 -10.71 -1.18
C MET A 87 -12.40 -10.06 0.10
N ALA A 88 -11.83 -8.93 0.53
CA ALA A 88 -12.30 -8.21 1.71
C ALA A 88 -13.74 -7.66 1.53
N LEU A 89 -14.07 -7.14 0.35
CA LEU A 89 -15.42 -6.68 0.02
C LEU A 89 -16.42 -7.85 0.05
N GLU A 90 -16.10 -8.95 -0.60
CA GLU A 90 -16.96 -10.14 -0.65
C GLU A 90 -17.20 -10.73 0.75
N THR A 91 -16.15 -10.82 1.58
CA THR A 91 -16.23 -11.46 2.90
C THR A 91 -16.79 -10.56 4.00
N ARG A 92 -16.56 -9.24 3.95
CA ARG A 92 -16.88 -8.32 5.05
C ARG A 92 -18.06 -7.38 4.77
N LEU A 93 -18.45 -7.22 3.51
CA LEU A 93 -19.51 -6.28 3.10
C LEU A 93 -20.68 -6.98 2.40
N LEU A 94 -20.39 -7.92 1.50
CA LEU A 94 -21.38 -8.47 0.58
C LEU A 94 -22.01 -9.77 1.09
N HIS A 95 -22.48 -9.74 2.33
CA HIS A 95 -23.23 -10.84 2.93
C HIS A 95 -24.59 -10.36 3.47
N PRO A 96 -25.61 -11.25 3.56
CA PRO A 96 -26.99 -10.86 3.89
C PRO A 96 -27.18 -10.16 5.25
N GLY A 97 -26.19 -10.24 6.13
CA GLY A 97 -26.22 -9.59 7.44
C GLY A 97 -25.83 -8.11 7.45
N VAL A 98 -25.44 -7.52 6.32
CA VAL A 98 -25.07 -6.10 6.23
C VAL A 98 -26.25 -5.29 5.68
N ASN A 99 -26.54 -4.14 6.29
CA ASN A 99 -27.59 -3.25 5.80
C ASN A 99 -27.19 -2.64 4.46
N THR A 100 -28.14 -2.53 3.54
CA THR A 100 -27.91 -1.89 2.23
C THR A 100 -27.37 -0.45 2.36
N SER A 101 -27.79 0.28 3.40
CA SER A 101 -27.26 1.63 3.70
C SER A 101 -25.75 1.63 3.97
N ASP A 102 -25.24 0.59 4.63
CA ASP A 102 -23.81 0.46 4.96
C ASP A 102 -23.01 0.08 3.71
N ILE A 103 -23.57 -0.78 2.86
CA ILE A 103 -23.00 -1.14 1.55
C ILE A 103 -22.85 0.11 0.67
N ILE A 104 -23.91 0.93 0.57
CA ILE A 104 -23.90 2.16 -0.23
C ILE A 104 -22.91 3.17 0.35
N THR A 105 -22.91 3.36 1.67
CA THR A 105 -21.99 4.29 2.35
C THR A 105 -20.54 3.91 2.10
N LEU A 106 -20.18 2.63 2.29
CA LEU A 106 -18.83 2.15 2.03
C LEU A 106 -18.47 2.28 0.54
N TYR A 107 -19.42 2.03 -0.38
CA TYR A 107 -19.15 2.18 -1.80
C TYR A 107 -18.86 3.64 -2.19
N ILE A 108 -19.55 4.61 -1.59
CA ILE A 108 -19.25 6.04 -1.78
C ILE A 108 -17.84 6.37 -1.26
N SER A 109 -17.48 5.88 -0.07
CA SER A 109 -16.13 6.06 0.46
C SER A 109 -15.07 5.39 -0.40
N ALA A 110 -15.34 4.19 -0.93
CA ALA A 110 -14.46 3.49 -1.86
C ALA A 110 -14.25 4.28 -3.15
N ILE A 111 -15.31 4.90 -3.69
CA ILE A 111 -15.21 5.78 -4.87
C ILE A 111 -14.25 6.93 -4.62
N LYS A 112 -14.37 7.59 -3.47
CA LYS A 112 -13.51 8.73 -3.12
C LYS A 112 -12.07 8.29 -2.86
N ALA A 113 -11.87 7.27 -2.03
CA ALA A 113 -10.54 6.77 -1.65
C ALA A 113 -9.77 6.18 -2.84
N LEU A 114 -10.41 5.34 -3.66
CA LEU A 114 -9.73 4.69 -4.79
C LEU A 114 -9.43 5.67 -5.93
N ARG A 115 -10.19 6.77 -6.05
CA ARG A 115 -9.85 7.87 -6.98
C ARG A 115 -8.57 8.58 -6.58
N GLU A 116 -8.36 8.81 -5.29
CA GLU A 116 -7.10 9.39 -4.79
C GLU A 116 -5.92 8.43 -5.04
N LEU A 117 -6.14 7.14 -4.79
CA LEU A 117 -5.16 6.07 -4.97
C LEU A 117 -4.74 5.89 -6.44
N ASP A 118 -5.72 5.80 -7.34
CA ASP A 118 -5.55 5.56 -8.77
C ASP A 118 -6.49 6.48 -9.59
N PRO A 119 -5.99 7.63 -10.08
CA PRO A 119 -6.79 8.58 -10.84
C PRO A 119 -7.38 8.00 -12.14
N SER A 120 -6.81 6.90 -12.67
CA SER A 120 -7.35 6.22 -13.85
C SER A 120 -8.67 5.48 -13.57
N MET A 121 -9.01 5.30 -12.29
CA MET A 121 -10.18 4.57 -11.80
C MET A 121 -10.21 3.07 -12.14
N VAL A 122 -9.17 2.53 -12.77
CA VAL A 122 -9.10 1.11 -13.16
C VAL A 122 -9.18 0.20 -11.93
N ILE A 123 -8.50 0.56 -10.83
CA ILE A 123 -8.58 -0.21 -9.58
C ILE A 123 -10.03 -0.26 -9.07
N LEU A 124 -10.74 0.85 -9.11
CA LEU A 124 -12.14 0.92 -8.68
C LEU A 124 -13.06 0.10 -9.58
N GLU A 125 -12.89 0.18 -10.89
CA GLU A 125 -13.72 -0.57 -11.83
C GLU A 125 -13.66 -2.07 -11.55
N VAL A 126 -12.46 -2.59 -11.36
CA VAL A 126 -12.20 -4.00 -11.14
C VAL A 126 -12.55 -4.44 -9.71
N ALA A 127 -12.08 -3.73 -8.67
CA ALA A 127 -12.27 -4.16 -7.29
C ALA A 127 -13.73 -4.05 -6.82
N CYS A 128 -14.48 -3.06 -7.31
CA CYS A 128 -15.87 -2.84 -6.90
C CYS A 128 -16.91 -3.46 -7.84
N GLU A 129 -16.49 -4.24 -8.85
CA GLU A 129 -17.40 -5.03 -9.68
C GLU A 129 -18.40 -5.87 -8.84
N PRO A 130 -17.99 -6.56 -7.74
CA PRO A 130 -18.91 -7.37 -6.94
C PRO A 130 -20.00 -6.53 -6.25
N ILE A 131 -19.68 -5.31 -5.80
CA ILE A 131 -20.65 -4.41 -5.17
C ILE A 131 -21.77 -4.06 -6.17
N ARG A 132 -21.39 -3.76 -7.42
CA ARG A 132 -22.38 -3.43 -8.48
C ARG A 132 -23.25 -4.63 -8.84
N LYS A 133 -22.71 -5.85 -8.77
CA LYS A 133 -23.49 -7.08 -8.98
C LYS A 133 -24.44 -7.36 -7.83
N TYR A 134 -24.02 -7.08 -6.60
CA TYR A 134 -24.81 -7.33 -5.39
C TYR A 134 -25.99 -6.35 -5.23
N LEU A 135 -25.84 -5.10 -5.68
CA LEU A 135 -26.87 -4.07 -5.58
C LEU A 135 -27.87 -4.04 -6.75
N ARG A 136 -27.68 -4.89 -7.76
CA ARG A 136 -28.62 -5.05 -8.89
C ARG A 136 -29.76 -5.98 -8.51
#